data_AF-A0A3D1RMQ1-F1
#
_entry.id   AF-A0A3D1RMQ1-F1
#
_cell.length_a   1.000
_cell.length_b   1.000
_cell.length_c   1.000
_cell.angle_alpha   90.00
_cell.angle_beta   90.00
_cell.angle_gamma   90.00
#
_symmetry.space_group_name_H-M   'P 1'
#
loop_
_entity.id
_entity.type
_entity.pdbx_description
1 polymer ?
#
loop_
_entity_poly.entity_id
_entity_poly.type
_entity_poly.pdbx_seq_one_letter_code
_entity_poly.pdbx_strand_id
1 'polypeptide(L)'
;MKYYSNLFFVLTILIFSLFMVINPRETVIAASDGAKLWAAAVFPALFPFFVVAELLISLRFVNFLGVLLEPVMRPLFRLPGCSSLVVVMGFTSGFPMGAILTRKLYDNKMLTGGEAERLACFTNNCSPLFIIGAVG
;
A
#
# COMPACT_ATOMS: atom_id res chain seq x y z
N MET A 1 12.90 -27.28 -14.72
CA MET A 1 13.27 -26.19 -13.78
C MET A 1 12.13 -25.78 -12.84
N LYS A 2 10.85 -25.66 -13.28
CA LYS A 2 9.72 -25.33 -12.38
C LYS A 2 9.53 -26.29 -11.19
N TYR A 3 9.78 -27.59 -11.35
CA TYR A 3 9.57 -28.59 -10.30
C TYR A 3 10.52 -28.45 -9.11
N TYR A 4 11.80 -28.15 -9.35
CA TYR A 4 12.80 -27.91 -8.31
C TYR A 4 12.52 -26.65 -7.50
N SER A 5 12.00 -25.60 -8.15
CA SER A 5 11.58 -24.37 -7.48
C SER A 5 10.40 -24.62 -6.53
N ASN A 6 9.39 -25.39 -6.97
CA ASN A 6 8.26 -25.75 -6.13
C ASN A 6 8.67 -26.62 -4.93
N LEU A 7 9.55 -27.61 -5.12
CA LEU A 7 10.04 -28.47 -4.04
C LEU A 7 10.78 -27.65 -2.97
N PHE A 8 11.60 -26.68 -3.39
CA PHE A 8 12.29 -25.77 -2.47
C PHE A 8 11.31 -24.98 -1.59
N PHE A 9 10.26 -24.39 -2.19
CA PHE A 9 9.25 -23.66 -1.42
C PHE A 9 8.49 -24.57 -0.45
N VAL A 10 8.11 -25.78 -0.89
CA VAL A 10 7.41 -26.75 -0.03
C VAL A 10 8.27 -27.15 1.17
N LEU A 11 9.55 -27.49 0.94
CA LEU A 11 10.46 -27.84 2.03
C LEU A 11 10.66 -26.68 3.01
N THR A 12 10.79 -25.46 2.50
CA THR A 12 10.92 -24.25 3.33
C THR A 12 9.69 -24.05 4.22
N ILE A 13 8.48 -24.19 3.66
CA ILE A 13 7.22 -24.07 4.41
C ILE A 13 7.13 -25.17 5.48
N LEU A 14 7.49 -26.42 5.14
CA LEU A 14 7.48 -27.53 6.10
C LEU A 14 8.45 -27.28 7.26
N ILE A 15 9.66 -26.79 6.99
CA ILE A 15 10.64 -26.45 8.01
C ILE A 15 10.11 -25.35 8.95
N PHE A 16 9.55 -24.27 8.41
CA PHE A 16 8.96 -23.21 9.25
C PHE A 16 7.77 -23.72 10.06
N SER A 17 6.90 -24.54 9.46
CA SER A 17 5.76 -25.13 10.17
C SER A 17 6.22 -26.04 11.33
N LEU A 18 7.29 -26.81 11.14
CA LEU A 18 7.87 -27.64 12.18
C LEU A 18 8.42 -26.78 13.32
N PHE A 19 9.13 -25.69 13.02
CA PHE A 19 9.61 -24.76 14.05
C PHE A 19 8.48 -24.10 14.85
N MET A 20 7.37 -23.77 14.21
CA MET A 20 6.18 -23.24 14.89
C MET A 20 5.57 -24.28 15.85
N VAL A 21 5.53 -25.55 15.44
CA VAL A 21 5.00 -26.66 16.29
C VAL A 21 5.93 -26.98 17.46
N ILE A 22 7.25 -26.91 17.27
CA ILE A 22 8.24 -27.14 18.34
C ILE A 22 8.24 -25.99 19.35
N ASN A 23 8.05 -24.74 18.89
CA ASN A 23 8.08 -23.53 19.73
C ASN A 23 6.74 -22.77 19.70
N PRO A 24 5.64 -23.37 20.18
CA PRO A 24 4.31 -22.76 20.07
C PRO A 24 4.18 -21.49 20.94
N ARG A 25 4.85 -21.46 22.10
CA ARG A 25 4.83 -20.31 23.00
C ARG A 25 5.48 -19.08 22.37
N GLU A 26 6.69 -19.23 21.84
CA GLU A 26 7.41 -18.15 21.15
C GLU A 26 6.64 -17.68 19.91
N THR A 27 6.04 -18.62 19.17
CA THR A 27 5.20 -18.30 18.01
C THR A 27 4.02 -17.41 18.38
N VAL A 28 3.30 -17.74 19.46
CA VAL A 28 2.15 -16.95 19.93
C VAL A 28 2.58 -15.59 20.50
N ILE A 29 3.68 -15.55 21.26
CA ILE A 29 4.21 -14.28 21.80
C ILE A 29 4.63 -13.35 20.67
N ALA A 30 5.43 -13.84 19.72
CA ALA A 30 5.88 -13.05 18.57
C ALA A 30 4.70 -12.55 17.72
N ALA A 31 3.69 -13.39 17.49
CA ALA A 31 2.48 -12.98 16.78
C ALA A 31 1.67 -11.92 17.55
N SER A 32 1.54 -12.07 18.87
CA SER A 32 0.85 -11.12 19.74
C SER A 32 1.56 -9.76 19.78
N ASP A 33 2.88 -9.76 19.88
CA ASP A 33 3.67 -8.53 19.91
C ASP A 33 3.66 -7.82 18.55
N GLY A 34 3.72 -8.57 17.45
CA GLY A 34 3.48 -8.03 16.10
C GLY A 34 2.11 -7.40 15.96
N ALA A 35 1.05 -8.05 16.49
CA ALA A 35 -0.31 -7.51 16.46
C ALA A 35 -0.45 -6.24 17.31
N LYS A 36 0.14 -6.20 18.51
CA LYS A 36 0.16 -5.00 19.37
C LYS A 36 0.90 -3.85 18.68
N LEU A 37 2.06 -4.12 18.06
CA LEU A 37 2.83 -3.12 17.35
C LEU A 37 2.03 -2.53 16.19
N TRP A 38 1.36 -3.39 15.41
CA TRP A 38 0.48 -2.94 14.33
C TRP A 38 -0.67 -2.07 14.87
N ALA A 39 -1.34 -2.50 15.93
CA ALA A 39 -2.47 -1.78 16.51
C ALA A 39 -2.06 -0.45 17.17
N ALA A 40 -0.85 -0.37 17.74
CA ALA A 40 -0.37 0.82 18.44
C ALA A 40 0.26 1.85 17.49
N ALA A 41 0.93 1.41 16.42
CA ALA A 41 1.67 2.30 15.52
C ALA A 41 1.02 2.41 14.14
N VAL A 42 0.78 1.28 13.47
CA VAL A 42 0.35 1.28 12.06
C VAL A 42 -1.10 1.72 11.92
N PHE A 43 -2.00 1.19 12.75
CA PHE A 43 -3.41 1.52 12.66
C PHE A 43 -3.70 3.01 12.92
N PRO A 44 -3.25 3.64 14.02
CA PRO A 44 -3.53 5.05 14.30
C PRO A 44 -2.86 5.98 13.29
N ALA A 45 -1.69 5.60 12.76
CA ALA A 45 -1.00 6.39 11.76
C ALA A 45 -1.73 6.39 10.42
N LEU A 46 -2.23 5.25 9.94
CA LEU A 46 -2.84 5.13 8.60
C LEU A 46 -4.35 5.42 8.59
N PHE A 47 -5.06 5.17 9.69
CA PHE A 47 -6.52 5.31 9.75
C PHE A 47 -7.05 6.71 9.37
N PRO A 48 -6.47 7.83 9.86
CA PRO A 48 -6.92 9.17 9.46
C PRO A 48 -6.80 9.40 7.96
N PHE A 49 -5.70 8.93 7.35
CA PHE A 49 -5.48 9.03 5.92
C PHE A 49 -6.47 8.19 5.12
N PHE A 50 -6.81 6.99 5.59
CA PHE A 50 -7.87 6.18 4.98
C PHE A 50 -9.21 6.91 5.00
N VAL A 51 -9.62 7.44 6.15
CA VAL A 51 -10.90 8.16 6.29
C VAL A 51 -10.95 9.37 5.36
N VAL A 52 -9.89 10.18 5.32
CA VAL A 52 -9.83 11.36 4.44
C VAL A 52 -9.88 10.95 2.97
N ALA A 53 -9.08 9.99 2.54
CA ALA A 53 -9.12 9.53 1.15
C ALA A 53 -10.49 8.96 0.77
N GLU A 54 -11.13 8.21 1.67
CA GLU A 54 -12.46 7.66 1.47
C GLU A 54 -13.51 8.75 1.27
N LEU A 55 -13.48 9.78 2.12
CA LEU A 55 -14.36 10.93 2.00
C LEU A 55 -14.13 11.67 0.67
N LEU A 56 -12.88 11.91 0.27
CA LEU A 56 -12.58 12.59 -0.98
C LEU A 56 -13.01 11.79 -2.23
N ILE A 57 -12.89 10.46 -2.19
CA ILE A 57 -13.34 9.58 -3.27
C ILE A 57 -14.88 9.53 -3.31
N SER A 58 -15.54 9.30 -2.18
CA SER A 58 -17.00 9.17 -2.08
C SER A 58 -17.74 10.47 -2.41
N LEU A 59 -17.19 11.62 -2.04
CA LEU A 59 -17.69 12.95 -2.41
C LEU A 59 -17.41 13.32 -3.88
N ARG A 60 -16.74 12.44 -4.64
CA ARG A 60 -16.28 12.70 -6.03
C ARG A 60 -15.35 13.90 -6.16
N PHE A 61 -14.79 14.39 -5.05
CA PHE A 61 -13.82 15.49 -5.06
C PHE A 61 -12.55 15.13 -5.85
N VAL A 62 -12.19 13.84 -5.88
CA VAL A 62 -11.12 13.30 -6.72
C VAL A 62 -11.26 13.68 -8.20
N ASN A 63 -12.47 13.76 -8.73
CA ASN A 63 -12.67 14.13 -10.14
C ASN A 63 -12.38 15.62 -10.36
N PHE A 64 -12.82 16.47 -9.43
CA PHE A 64 -12.53 17.90 -9.46
C PHE A 64 -11.03 18.18 -9.35
N LEU A 65 -10.39 17.59 -8.35
CA LEU A 65 -8.94 17.67 -8.16
C LEU A 65 -8.20 17.08 -9.37
N GLY A 66 -8.78 16.03 -9.96
CA GLY A 66 -8.27 15.39 -11.15
C GLY A 66 -8.25 16.33 -12.34
N VAL A 67 -9.35 17.00 -12.67
CA VAL A 67 -9.39 17.98 -13.76
C VAL A 67 -8.37 19.10 -13.55
N LEU A 68 -8.22 19.58 -12.30
CA LEU A 68 -7.26 20.63 -11.96
C LEU A 68 -5.80 20.19 -12.15
N LEU A 69 -5.47 18.94 -11.79
CA LEU A 69 -4.11 18.40 -11.83
C LEU A 69 -3.81 17.57 -13.09
N GLU A 70 -4.81 17.31 -13.94
CA GLU A 70 -4.71 16.71 -15.27
C GLU A 70 -3.55 17.30 -16.10
N PRO A 71 -3.38 18.64 -16.22
CA PRO A 71 -2.29 19.23 -17.01
C PRO A 71 -0.89 18.91 -16.48
N VAL A 72 -0.74 18.51 -15.22
CA VAL A 72 0.53 18.06 -14.64
C VAL A 72 0.66 16.55 -14.73
N MET A 73 -0.40 15.82 -14.37
CA MET A 73 -0.41 14.36 -14.31
C MET A 73 -0.21 13.70 -15.68
N ARG A 74 -0.84 14.25 -16.72
CA ARG A 74 -0.81 13.68 -18.07
C ARG A 74 0.58 13.76 -18.73
N PRO A 75 1.28 14.91 -18.77
CA PRO A 75 2.61 14.96 -19.38
C PRO A 75 3.70 14.31 -18.51
N LEU A 76 3.65 14.47 -17.18
CA LEU A 76 4.73 14.01 -16.31
C LEU A 76 4.67 12.51 -16.03
N PHE A 77 3.48 11.99 -15.72
CA PHE A 77 3.29 10.59 -15.29
C PHE A 77 2.52 9.74 -16.30
N ARG A 78 1.94 10.35 -17.34
CA ARG A 78 1.06 9.69 -18.31
C ARG A 78 -0.11 8.98 -17.60
N LEU A 79 -0.65 9.63 -16.58
CA LEU A 79 -1.76 9.16 -15.75
C LEU A 79 -2.93 10.14 -15.79
N PRO A 80 -4.17 9.69 -15.57
CA PRO A 80 -5.33 10.57 -15.48
C PRO A 80 -5.24 11.45 -14.23
N GLY A 81 -5.94 12.59 -14.26
CA GLY A 81 -5.95 13.53 -13.15
C GLY A 81 -6.37 12.90 -11.82
N CYS A 82 -7.31 11.94 -11.83
CA CYS A 82 -7.79 11.25 -10.62
C CYS A 82 -6.68 10.52 -9.84
N SER A 83 -5.57 10.15 -10.51
CA SER A 83 -4.39 9.56 -9.86
C SER A 83 -3.68 10.53 -8.92
N SER A 84 -3.89 11.85 -9.05
CA SER A 84 -3.23 12.87 -8.24
C SER A 84 -3.46 12.68 -6.73
N LEU A 85 -4.66 12.28 -6.32
CA LEU A 85 -4.95 11.97 -4.91
C LEU A 85 -4.03 10.85 -4.41
N VAL A 86 -3.86 9.79 -5.21
CA VAL A 86 -3.01 8.64 -4.84
C VAL A 86 -1.55 9.04 -4.75
N VAL A 87 -1.09 9.96 -5.60
CA VAL A 87 0.27 10.52 -5.49
C VAL A 87 0.43 11.28 -4.18
N VAL A 88 -0.46 12.23 -3.88
CA VAL A 88 -0.38 13.01 -2.63
C VAL A 88 -0.44 12.11 -1.40
N MET A 89 -1.39 11.18 -1.38
CA MET A 89 -1.56 10.25 -0.25
C MET A 89 -0.38 9.27 -0.17
N GLY A 90 0.10 8.72 -1.28
CA GLY A 90 1.25 7.81 -1.29
C GLY A 90 2.55 8.47 -0.82
N PHE A 91 2.79 9.72 -1.20
CA PHE A 91 3.99 10.46 -0.78
C PHE A 91 3.93 10.99 0.66
N THR A 92 2.73 11.11 1.23
CA THR A 92 2.57 11.52 2.64
C THR A 92 2.52 10.31 3.57
N SER A 93 1.73 9.29 3.23
CA SER A 93 1.44 8.14 4.10
C SER A 93 2.20 6.86 3.74
N GLY A 94 2.84 6.77 2.57
CA GLY A 94 3.74 5.67 2.19
C GLY A 94 3.04 4.34 1.93
N PHE A 95 3.80 3.25 2.02
CA PHE A 95 3.28 1.88 2.01
C PHE A 95 2.43 1.61 3.27
N PRO A 96 1.23 1.01 3.17
CA PRO A 96 0.58 0.41 1.99
C PRO A 96 -0.47 1.30 1.30
N MET A 97 -0.61 2.57 1.71
CA MET A 97 -1.71 3.45 1.28
C MET A 97 -1.75 3.67 -0.23
N GLY A 98 -0.61 3.91 -0.86
CA GLY A 98 -0.53 4.12 -2.31
C GLY A 98 -1.10 2.93 -3.10
N ALA A 99 -0.78 1.71 -2.71
CA ALA A 99 -1.31 0.50 -3.34
C ALA A 99 -2.82 0.32 -3.11
N ILE A 100 -3.30 0.54 -1.87
CA ILE A 100 -4.72 0.39 -1.53
C ILE A 100 -5.58 1.40 -2.32
N LEU A 101 -5.16 2.66 -2.37
CA LEU A 101 -5.91 3.69 -3.10
C LEU A 101 -5.83 3.49 -4.61
N THR A 102 -4.68 3.04 -5.14
CA THR A 102 -4.55 2.66 -6.56
C THR A 102 -5.55 1.56 -6.92
N ARG A 103 -5.61 0.51 -6.09
CA ARG A 103 -6.55 -0.60 -6.30
C ARG A 103 -7.99 -0.10 -6.29
N LYS A 104 -8.32 0.81 -5.37
CA LYS A 104 -9.65 1.40 -5.28
C LYS A 104 -10.04 2.23 -6.50
N LEU A 105 -9.12 3.03 -7.05
CA LEU A 105 -9.40 3.77 -8.29
C LEU A 105 -9.61 2.82 -9.48
N TYR A 106 -8.82 1.74 -9.54
CA TYR A 106 -8.98 0.69 -10.54
C TYR A 106 -10.34 -0.02 -10.43
N ASP A 107 -10.75 -0.43 -9.22
CA ASP A 107 -12.05 -1.09 -8.98
C ASP A 107 -13.23 -0.18 -9.33
N ASN A 108 -13.09 1.14 -9.15
CA ASN A 108 -14.06 2.14 -9.59
C ASN A 108 -13.99 2.46 -11.10
N LYS A 109 -13.18 1.73 -11.89
CA LYS A 109 -12.96 1.93 -13.33
C LYS A 109 -12.45 3.31 -13.70
N MET A 110 -11.78 3.99 -12.76
CA MET A 110 -11.14 5.28 -13.01
C MET A 110 -9.71 5.14 -13.57
N LEU A 111 -9.13 3.94 -13.47
CA LEU A 111 -7.82 3.59 -14.02
C LEU A 111 -7.93 2.32 -14.88
N THR A 112 -7.13 2.26 -15.93
CA THR A 112 -6.82 1.00 -16.63
C THR A 112 -5.80 0.17 -15.84
N GLY A 113 -5.64 -1.11 -16.18
CA GLY A 113 -4.67 -1.98 -15.51
C GLY A 113 -3.24 -1.45 -15.60
N GLY A 114 -2.81 -1.01 -16.78
CA GLY A 114 -1.47 -0.44 -16.97
C GLY A 114 -1.26 0.91 -16.27
N GLU A 115 -2.31 1.73 -16.13
CA GLU A 115 -2.24 2.96 -15.33
C GLU A 115 -2.13 2.66 -13.83
N ALA A 116 -2.88 1.67 -13.35
CA ALA A 116 -2.80 1.22 -11.96
C ALA A 116 -1.42 0.63 -11.63
N GLU A 117 -0.87 -0.24 -12.48
CA GLU A 117 0.49 -0.77 -12.32
C GLU A 117 1.51 0.36 -12.24
N ARG A 118 1.45 1.30 -13.18
CA ARG A 118 2.39 2.44 -13.20
C ARG A 118 2.26 3.29 -11.95
N LEU A 119 1.04 3.62 -11.54
CA LEU A 119 0.79 4.41 -10.34
C LEU A 119 1.37 3.72 -9.10
N ALA A 120 1.07 2.43 -8.92
CA ALA A 120 1.57 1.65 -7.79
C ALA A 120 3.10 1.59 -7.72
N CYS A 121 3.80 1.51 -8.86
CA CYS A 121 5.26 1.41 -8.90
C CYS A 121 5.99 2.57 -8.20
N PHE A 122 5.44 3.79 -8.21
CA PHE A 122 6.12 4.96 -7.63
C PHE A 122 5.39 5.58 -6.44
N THR A 123 4.12 5.24 -6.19
CA THR A 123 3.40 5.70 -4.99
C THR A 123 3.48 4.73 -3.83
N ASN A 124 4.06 3.55 -4.03
CA ASN A 124 4.19 2.51 -3.01
C ASN A 124 5.63 2.45 -2.46
N ASN A 125 6.02 3.50 -1.76
CA ASN A 125 7.36 3.66 -1.19
C ASN A 125 7.30 3.98 0.32
N CYS A 126 8.43 3.93 1.01
CA CYS A 126 8.55 4.58 2.32
C CYS A 126 8.41 6.09 2.07
N SER A 127 7.31 6.69 2.53
CA SER A 127 6.99 8.07 2.15
C SER A 127 8.16 9.01 2.45
N PRO A 128 8.48 9.96 1.57
CA PRO A 128 9.47 11.00 1.86
C PRO A 128 9.19 11.70 3.19
N LEU A 129 7.91 11.89 3.52
CA LEU A 129 7.49 12.45 4.81
C LEU A 129 7.91 11.56 6.00
N PHE A 130 7.79 10.23 5.90
CA PHE A 130 8.28 9.31 6.91
C PHE A 130 9.80 9.36 7.02
N ILE A 131 10.51 9.38 5.89
CA ILE A 131 11.98 9.44 5.89
C ILE A 131 12.46 10.75 6.55
N ILE A 132 11.88 11.89 6.18
CA ILE A 132 12.24 13.20 6.74
C ILE A 132 11.83 13.32 8.21
N GLY A 133 10.66 12.78 8.60
CA GLY A 133 10.09 12.98 9.93
C GLY A 133 10.48 11.96 10.99
N ALA A 134 10.81 10.71 10.61
CA ALA A 134 11.09 9.62 11.53
C ALA A 134 12.55 9.14 11.51
N VAL A 135 13.28 9.38 10.41
CA VAL A 135 14.68 8.96 10.24
C VAL A 135 15.65 10.16 10.23
N GLY A 136 15.14 11.37 9.96
CA GLY A 136 15.90 12.62 9.93
C GLY A 136 16.50 13.04 11.25
#